data_AF-A0A920C9Q4-F1
#
_entry.id   AF-A0A920C9Q4-F1
#
_cell.length_a   1.000
_cell.length_b   1.000
_cell.length_c   1.000
_cell.angle_alpha   90.00
_cell.angle_beta   90.00
_cell.angle_gamma   90.00
#
_symmetry.space_group_name_H-M   'P 1'
#
loop_
_entity.id
_entity.type
_entity.pdbx_description
1 polymer ?
#
loop_
_entity_poly.entity_id
_entity_poly.type
_entity_poly.pdbx_seq_one_letter_code
_entity_poly.pdbx_strand_id
1 'polypeptide(L)'
;MSKPQGSNVKERAKAALQDEFLIDAVKFTTERLKNGKKAATAEHGNWEEWRERGRQIRAHTVAHLDHYLSRFIDNARAQGVHVHFAPEGKDAARIALDIAKHRGAKSVVKSKSMVSEEVHINEAFEQIGIESIESDLGEYIIQLANEPPSHIIIPAIHKNRRQIAELLSKEAGETLPPETKVLAGFARRKLRDKFLEADIGLTGCNFGIAETGTVVIFENEGNARMVSTVPKIQITLMGMERLIPTWDDLEVMATLLPRSATGQKMTMYMSGITGPRRTEDGDGPEEMHIIIVDNGRSLQLGDPDFQELLNCIRCGACLNACPVYRHIGGHSYPGTYSGPIGAVLTPALNKNAEEWRDIANASSLCGACYEACPVKIPLHDMLVYLRNRKVERGVTAPGEKMAMKGFKMLMGNHAWFERAVKAGQLGQKLLVRGGVIKSRIGPLGGWTAYRHIPALPEKSFREQWAKLASEAEHSFKPMTDEMKSRMEKIVQDREKGGRQP
;
A
#
# COMPACT_ATOMS: atom_id res chain seq x y z
N MET A 1 -7.76 -4.77 20.43
CA MET A 1 -6.36 -4.51 20.03
C MET A 1 -5.58 -3.59 20.98
N SER A 2 -4.30 -3.90 21.24
CA SER A 2 -3.37 -2.97 21.93
C SER A 2 -2.99 -1.78 21.03
N LYS A 3 -3.06 -0.54 21.55
CA LYS A 3 -2.68 0.66 20.79
C LYS A 3 -1.17 0.68 20.56
N PRO A 4 -0.67 1.01 19.35
CA PRO A 4 0.77 1.10 19.11
C PRO A 4 1.40 2.15 20.03
N GLN A 5 2.56 1.83 20.60
CA GLN A 5 3.29 2.69 21.54
C GLN A 5 3.78 3.97 20.83
N GLY A 6 3.27 5.14 21.24
CA GLY A 6 3.68 6.45 20.71
C GLY A 6 2.50 7.25 20.15
N SER A 7 2.45 8.53 20.48
CA SER A 7 1.35 9.44 20.14
C SER A 7 1.29 9.77 18.65
N ASN A 8 2.45 9.76 17.96
CA ASN A 8 2.58 10.15 16.56
C ASN A 8 3.54 9.25 15.78
N VAL A 9 3.54 9.39 14.44
CA VAL A 9 4.35 8.55 13.53
C VAL A 9 5.85 8.68 13.80
N LYS A 10 6.34 9.84 14.23
CA LYS A 10 7.78 10.05 14.49
C LYS A 10 8.24 9.25 15.70
N GLU A 11 7.45 9.23 16.77
CA GLU A 11 7.74 8.43 17.97
C GLU A 11 7.76 6.94 17.65
N ARG A 12 6.73 6.44 16.95
CA ARG A 12 6.67 5.03 16.55
C ARG A 12 7.81 4.65 15.61
N ALA A 13 8.13 5.51 14.65
CA ALA A 13 9.27 5.30 13.76
C ALA A 13 10.60 5.27 14.52
N LYS A 14 10.78 6.12 15.55
CA LYS A 14 11.99 6.12 16.38
C LYS A 14 12.15 4.80 17.14
N ALA A 15 11.05 4.28 17.71
CA ALA A 15 11.06 2.98 18.38
C ALA A 15 11.37 1.84 17.39
N ALA A 16 10.72 1.83 16.23
CA ALA A 16 10.98 0.84 15.19
C ALA A 16 12.43 0.85 14.68
N LEU A 17 13.04 2.04 14.56
CA LEU A 17 14.43 2.20 14.14
C LEU A 17 15.46 1.71 15.19
N GLN A 18 15.03 1.40 16.41
CA GLN A 18 15.88 0.81 17.45
C GLN A 18 15.78 -0.72 17.49
N ASP A 19 14.85 -1.32 16.74
CA ASP A 19 14.66 -2.76 16.64
C ASP A 19 15.31 -3.29 15.35
N GLU A 20 16.58 -3.72 15.46
CA GLU A 20 17.34 -4.26 14.32
C GLU A 20 16.68 -5.50 13.73
N PHE A 21 16.06 -6.33 14.57
CA PHE A 21 15.40 -7.55 14.12
C PHE A 21 14.16 -7.24 13.25
N LEU A 22 13.33 -6.30 13.68
CA LEU A 22 12.20 -5.79 12.90
C LEU A 22 12.66 -5.29 11.53
N ILE A 23 13.70 -4.46 11.50
CA ILE A 23 14.23 -3.88 10.26
C ILE A 23 14.66 -4.99 9.31
N ASP A 24 15.46 -5.94 9.78
CA ASP A 24 15.97 -7.03 8.96
C ASP A 24 14.87 -7.95 8.45
N ALA A 25 13.90 -8.31 9.30
CA ALA A 25 12.78 -9.17 8.93
C ALA A 25 11.89 -8.54 7.84
N VAL A 26 11.54 -7.26 8.02
CA VAL A 26 10.75 -6.50 7.04
C VAL A 26 11.53 -6.32 5.74
N LYS A 27 12.80 -5.92 5.82
CA LYS A 27 13.63 -5.65 4.64
C LYS A 27 13.92 -6.90 3.83
N PHE A 28 14.21 -8.03 4.48
CA PHE A 28 14.39 -9.33 3.83
C PHE A 28 13.14 -9.75 3.05
N THR A 29 11.98 -9.72 3.72
CA THR A 29 10.72 -10.18 3.12
C THR A 29 10.27 -9.27 1.98
N THR A 30 10.34 -7.95 2.17
CA THR A 30 9.95 -6.97 1.14
C THR A 30 10.86 -7.01 -0.09
N GLU A 31 12.18 -7.20 0.06
CA GLU A 31 13.09 -7.38 -1.08
C GLU A 31 12.79 -8.68 -1.83
N ARG A 32 12.50 -9.79 -1.12
CA ARG A 32 12.09 -11.04 -1.77
C ARG A 32 10.83 -10.83 -2.63
N LEU A 33 9.80 -10.17 -2.11
CA LEU A 33 8.55 -9.91 -2.83
C LEU A 33 8.76 -8.96 -4.02
N LYS A 34 9.53 -7.89 -3.83
CA LYS A 34 9.88 -6.94 -4.88
C LYS A 34 10.66 -7.62 -6.02
N ASN A 35 11.64 -8.45 -5.69
CA ASN A 35 12.43 -9.18 -6.69
C ASN A 35 11.61 -10.27 -7.38
N GLY A 36 10.75 -10.97 -6.65
CA GLY A 36 9.79 -11.93 -7.22
C GLY A 36 8.87 -11.27 -8.23
N LYS A 37 8.30 -10.10 -7.89
CA LYS A 37 7.54 -9.30 -8.86
C LYS A 37 8.38 -8.94 -10.08
N LYS A 38 9.59 -8.42 -9.89
CA LYS A 38 10.46 -8.02 -11.01
C LYS A 38 10.71 -9.19 -11.97
N ALA A 39 11.00 -10.38 -11.45
CA ALA A 39 11.20 -11.58 -12.25
C ALA A 39 9.92 -11.99 -12.99
N ALA A 40 8.80 -12.10 -12.27
CA ALA A 40 7.53 -12.55 -12.85
C ALA A 40 6.98 -11.59 -13.93
N THR A 41 7.19 -10.30 -13.75
CA THR A 41 6.75 -9.27 -14.71
C THR A 41 7.65 -9.19 -15.94
N ALA A 42 8.96 -9.43 -15.78
CA ALA A 42 9.89 -9.56 -16.90
C ALA A 42 9.60 -10.82 -17.72
N GLU A 43 9.31 -11.96 -17.07
CA GLU A 43 8.95 -13.21 -17.74
C GLU A 43 7.64 -13.09 -18.53
N HIS A 44 6.63 -12.40 -17.97
CA HIS A 44 5.33 -12.24 -18.62
C HIS A 44 5.40 -11.41 -19.91
N GLY A 45 6.34 -10.46 -20.00
CA GLY A 45 6.40 -9.51 -21.11
C GLY A 45 5.26 -8.48 -21.10
N ASN A 46 5.39 -7.43 -21.91
CA ASN A 46 4.37 -6.37 -22.12
C ASN A 46 3.73 -5.83 -20.84
N TRP A 47 4.48 -5.82 -19.73
CA TRP A 47 3.91 -5.57 -18.40
C TRP A 47 3.24 -4.19 -18.30
N GLU A 48 3.80 -3.17 -18.96
CA GLU A 48 3.21 -1.82 -18.97
C GLU A 48 1.86 -1.75 -19.69
N GLU A 49 1.63 -2.58 -20.71
CA GLU A 49 0.34 -2.69 -21.40
C GLU A 49 -0.71 -3.34 -20.49
N TRP A 50 -0.34 -4.42 -19.79
CA TRP A 50 -1.20 -5.05 -18.79
C TRP A 50 -1.54 -4.09 -17.64
N ARG A 51 -0.56 -3.31 -17.16
CA ARG A 51 -0.79 -2.28 -16.14
C ARG A 51 -1.75 -1.21 -16.65
N GLU A 52 -1.61 -0.80 -17.92
CA GLU A 52 -2.50 0.19 -18.52
C GLU A 52 -3.92 -0.35 -18.66
N ARG A 53 -4.09 -1.58 -19.14
CA ARG A 53 -5.40 -2.23 -19.20
C ARG A 53 -6.02 -2.35 -17.82
N GLY A 54 -5.25 -2.75 -16.81
CA GLY A 54 -5.70 -2.81 -15.42
C GLY A 54 -6.14 -1.45 -14.88
N ARG A 55 -5.37 -0.39 -15.14
CA ARG A 55 -5.73 0.99 -14.79
C ARG A 55 -7.05 1.39 -15.45
N GLN A 56 -7.20 1.13 -16.75
CA GLN A 56 -8.40 1.49 -17.52
C GLN A 56 -9.65 0.78 -16.99
N ILE A 57 -9.58 -0.53 -16.72
CA ILE A 57 -10.70 -1.30 -16.14
C ILE A 57 -11.11 -0.69 -14.80
N ARG A 58 -10.15 -0.48 -13.89
CA ARG A 58 -10.44 0.05 -12.56
C ARG A 58 -11.00 1.47 -12.63
N ALA A 59 -10.38 2.36 -13.41
CA ALA A 59 -10.82 3.73 -13.58
C ALA A 59 -12.23 3.81 -14.21
N HIS A 60 -12.50 3.00 -15.24
CA HIS A 60 -13.83 2.90 -15.85
C HIS A 60 -14.86 2.41 -14.84
N THR A 61 -14.53 1.38 -14.06
CA THR A 61 -15.45 0.82 -13.05
C THR A 61 -15.77 1.83 -11.95
N VAL A 62 -14.77 2.55 -11.44
CA VAL A 62 -14.96 3.57 -10.41
C VAL A 62 -15.74 4.78 -10.95
N ALA A 63 -15.53 5.17 -12.20
CA ALA A 63 -16.28 6.26 -12.83
C ALA A 63 -17.77 5.94 -13.06
N HIS A 64 -18.13 4.65 -13.14
CA HIS A 64 -19.51 4.16 -13.33
C HIS A 64 -19.92 3.25 -12.16
N LEU A 65 -19.46 3.59 -10.95
CA LEU A 65 -19.55 2.69 -9.80
C LEU A 65 -21.00 2.42 -9.38
N ASP A 66 -21.87 3.42 -9.51
CA ASP A 66 -23.31 3.31 -9.30
C ASP A 66 -23.95 2.26 -10.21
N HIS A 67 -23.64 2.30 -11.51
CA HIS A 67 -24.12 1.34 -12.49
C HIS A 67 -23.65 -0.08 -12.17
N TYR A 68 -22.34 -0.26 -11.93
CA TYR A 68 -21.78 -1.58 -11.64
C TYR A 68 -22.20 -2.13 -10.28
N LEU A 69 -22.40 -1.27 -9.27
CA LEU A 69 -22.99 -1.67 -8.00
C LEU A 69 -24.41 -2.19 -8.22
N SER A 70 -25.28 -1.42 -8.91
CA SER A 70 -26.65 -1.86 -9.20
C SER A 70 -26.65 -3.23 -9.88
N ARG A 71 -25.87 -3.38 -10.96
CA ARG A 71 -25.78 -4.63 -11.71
C ARG A 71 -25.28 -5.79 -10.84
N PHE A 72 -24.26 -5.56 -10.02
CA PHE A 72 -23.76 -6.58 -9.08
C PHE A 72 -24.84 -7.02 -8.07
N ILE A 73 -25.56 -6.06 -7.48
CA ILE A 73 -26.58 -6.31 -6.47
C ILE A 73 -27.74 -7.12 -7.07
N ASP A 74 -28.23 -6.70 -8.23
CA ASP A 74 -29.35 -7.34 -8.90
C ASP A 74 -29.00 -8.79 -9.26
N ASN A 75 -27.80 -9.01 -9.81
CA ASN A 75 -27.32 -10.34 -10.14
C ASN A 75 -27.06 -11.20 -8.89
N ALA A 76 -26.46 -10.65 -7.84
CA ALA A 76 -26.24 -11.39 -6.59
C ALA A 76 -27.57 -11.81 -5.94
N ARG A 77 -28.56 -10.91 -5.90
CA ARG A 77 -29.91 -11.22 -5.40
C ARG A 77 -30.61 -12.26 -6.26
N ALA A 78 -30.44 -12.23 -7.58
CA ALA A 78 -30.97 -13.24 -8.48
C ALA A 78 -30.36 -14.64 -8.22
N GLN A 79 -29.15 -14.71 -7.66
CA GLN A 79 -28.50 -15.94 -7.22
C GLN A 79 -28.87 -16.33 -5.77
N GLY A 80 -29.83 -15.65 -5.14
CA GLY A 80 -30.27 -15.96 -3.77
C GLY A 80 -29.39 -15.36 -2.66
N VAL A 81 -28.52 -14.40 -2.98
CA VAL A 81 -27.68 -13.72 -1.98
C VAL A 81 -28.46 -12.60 -1.28
N HIS A 82 -28.34 -12.53 0.05
CA HIS A 82 -28.82 -11.39 0.83
C HIS A 82 -27.79 -10.25 0.79
N VAL A 83 -28.10 -9.18 0.05
CA VAL A 83 -27.21 -8.01 -0.09
C VAL A 83 -27.62 -6.88 0.85
N HIS A 84 -26.67 -6.41 1.66
CA HIS A 84 -26.81 -5.37 2.67
C HIS A 84 -25.90 -4.17 2.37
N PHE A 85 -26.28 -2.98 2.84
CA PHE A 85 -25.48 -1.76 2.71
C PHE A 85 -25.11 -1.20 4.08
N ALA A 86 -23.84 -0.86 4.23
CA ALA A 86 -23.27 -0.26 5.42
C ALA A 86 -22.61 1.09 5.07
N PRO A 87 -23.25 2.23 5.41
CA PRO A 87 -22.67 3.55 5.20
C PRO A 87 -21.37 3.76 5.99
N GLU A 88 -21.32 3.27 7.23
CA GLU A 88 -20.14 3.34 8.10
C GLU A 88 -19.70 1.95 8.57
N GLY A 89 -18.45 1.83 9.03
CA GLY A 89 -17.92 0.56 9.54
C GLY A 89 -18.75 -0.02 10.71
N LYS A 90 -19.28 0.84 11.58
CA LYS A 90 -20.16 0.42 12.69
C LYS A 90 -21.46 -0.23 12.20
N ASP A 91 -21.99 0.19 11.05
CA ASP A 91 -23.19 -0.39 10.46
C ASP A 91 -22.90 -1.79 9.89
N ALA A 92 -21.72 -1.97 9.27
CA ALA A 92 -21.29 -3.27 8.78
C ALA A 92 -21.14 -4.27 9.94
N ALA A 93 -20.50 -3.85 11.04
CA ALA A 93 -20.40 -4.66 12.24
C ALA A 93 -21.79 -5.01 12.80
N ARG A 94 -22.66 -4.01 12.96
CA ARG A 94 -24.04 -4.23 13.45
C ARG A 94 -24.81 -5.24 12.59
N ILE A 95 -24.77 -5.13 11.27
CA ILE A 95 -25.47 -6.06 10.36
C ILE A 95 -24.94 -7.49 10.55
N ALA A 96 -23.62 -7.68 10.63
CA ALA A 96 -23.03 -8.99 10.86
C ALA A 96 -23.42 -9.59 12.23
N LEU A 97 -23.44 -8.76 13.28
CA LEU A 97 -23.90 -9.17 14.62
C LEU A 97 -25.39 -9.53 14.61
N ASP A 98 -26.22 -8.77 13.89
CA ASP A 98 -27.65 -9.04 13.77
C ASP A 98 -27.86 -10.39 13.08
N ILE A 99 -27.18 -10.67 11.96
CA ILE A 99 -27.22 -11.98 11.28
C ILE A 99 -26.85 -13.10 12.26
N ALA A 100 -25.75 -12.95 12.99
CA ALA A 100 -25.28 -13.95 13.95
C ALA A 100 -26.29 -14.20 15.08
N LYS A 101 -26.91 -13.15 15.62
CA LYS A 101 -27.95 -13.26 16.66
C LYS A 101 -29.20 -13.95 16.15
N HIS A 102 -29.69 -13.58 14.96
CA HIS A 102 -30.88 -14.20 14.38
C HIS A 102 -30.71 -15.70 14.15
N ARG A 103 -29.48 -16.15 13.90
CA ARG A 103 -29.14 -17.54 13.67
C ARG A 103 -28.67 -18.28 14.93
N GLY A 104 -28.60 -17.60 16.07
CA GLY A 104 -28.14 -18.18 17.34
C GLY A 104 -26.70 -18.67 17.29
N ALA A 105 -25.87 -18.06 16.45
CA ALA A 105 -24.48 -18.44 16.25
C ALA A 105 -23.64 -18.18 17.51
N LYS A 106 -22.70 -19.08 17.78
CA LYS A 106 -21.75 -19.02 18.90
C LYS A 106 -20.31 -18.85 18.42
N SER A 107 -20.03 -19.25 17.17
CA SER A 107 -18.69 -19.22 16.59
C SER A 107 -18.69 -18.68 15.16
N VAL A 108 -17.66 -17.90 14.85
CA VAL A 108 -17.36 -17.37 13.52
C VAL A 108 -15.93 -17.76 13.17
N VAL A 109 -15.74 -18.41 12.03
CA VAL A 109 -14.41 -18.59 11.44
C VAL A 109 -14.25 -17.62 10.29
N LYS A 110 -13.09 -16.97 10.20
CA LYS A 110 -12.89 -15.90 9.22
C LYS A 110 -11.67 -16.13 8.36
N SER A 111 -11.77 -15.76 7.08
CA SER A 111 -10.59 -15.56 6.26
C SER A 111 -10.07 -14.13 6.46
N LYS A 112 -8.80 -13.94 6.13
CA LYS A 112 -8.19 -12.62 6.06
C LYS A 112 -9.03 -11.61 5.27
N SER A 113 -9.28 -10.45 5.87
CA SER A 113 -9.97 -9.34 5.22
C SER A 113 -9.56 -7.98 5.79
N MET A 114 -9.04 -7.10 4.94
CA MET A 114 -8.75 -5.73 5.37
C MET A 114 -10.01 -4.96 5.79
N VAL A 115 -11.18 -5.30 5.22
CA VAL A 115 -12.45 -4.67 5.59
C VAL A 115 -12.92 -5.17 6.95
N SER A 116 -12.65 -6.42 7.32
CA SER A 116 -12.97 -6.90 8.68
C SER A 116 -12.16 -6.18 9.75
N GLU A 117 -10.89 -5.91 9.46
CA GLU A 117 -10.01 -5.13 10.33
C GLU A 117 -10.41 -3.64 10.39
N GLU A 118 -10.90 -3.08 9.29
CA GLU A 118 -11.39 -1.69 9.21
C GLU A 118 -12.63 -1.46 10.09
N VAL A 119 -13.47 -2.49 10.25
CA VAL A 119 -14.72 -2.40 11.03
C VAL A 119 -14.61 -3.01 12.43
N HIS A 120 -13.41 -3.45 12.83
CA HIS A 120 -13.16 -4.08 14.14
C HIS A 120 -14.12 -5.23 14.44
N ILE A 121 -14.32 -6.12 13.45
CA ILE A 121 -15.37 -7.14 13.55
C ILE A 121 -15.11 -8.16 14.67
N ASN A 122 -13.84 -8.45 14.98
CA ASN A 122 -13.47 -9.40 16.01
C ASN A 122 -13.90 -8.88 17.38
N GLU A 123 -13.55 -7.63 17.70
CA GLU A 123 -14.00 -6.99 18.92
C GLU A 123 -15.53 -6.88 19.00
N ALA A 124 -16.20 -6.65 17.87
CA ALA A 124 -17.66 -6.57 17.81
C ALA A 124 -18.34 -7.91 18.16
N PHE A 125 -17.83 -9.05 17.66
CA PHE A 125 -18.34 -10.39 18.01
C PHE A 125 -18.02 -10.76 19.46
N GLU A 126 -16.80 -10.49 19.93
CA GLU A 126 -16.38 -10.76 21.31
C GLU A 126 -17.27 -10.05 22.33
N GLN A 127 -17.69 -8.80 22.05
CA GLN A 127 -18.57 -8.02 22.92
C GLN A 127 -19.95 -8.65 23.15
N ILE A 128 -20.40 -9.53 22.25
CA ILE A 128 -21.67 -10.26 22.39
C ILE A 128 -21.47 -11.74 22.72
N GLY A 129 -20.24 -12.13 23.07
CA GLY A 129 -19.89 -13.50 23.48
C GLY A 129 -19.81 -14.50 22.33
N ILE A 130 -19.63 -14.04 21.09
CA ILE A 130 -19.40 -14.90 19.93
C ILE A 130 -17.89 -15.03 19.69
N GLU A 131 -17.38 -16.26 19.66
CA GLU A 131 -15.98 -16.53 19.38
C GLU A 131 -15.69 -16.25 17.90
N SER A 132 -14.70 -15.39 17.60
CA SER A 132 -14.25 -15.10 16.23
C SER A 132 -12.81 -15.55 16.05
N ILE A 133 -12.54 -16.43 15.09
CA ILE A 133 -11.21 -17.00 14.86
C ILE A 133 -10.71 -16.71 13.45
N GLU A 134 -9.51 -16.16 13.36
CA GLU A 134 -8.79 -16.00 12.09
C GLU A 134 -8.25 -17.34 11.61
N SER A 135 -8.47 -17.63 10.33
CA SER A 135 -8.05 -18.88 9.69
C SER A 135 -6.78 -18.76 8.85
N ASP A 136 -6.35 -17.55 8.51
CA ASP A 136 -5.06 -17.29 7.86
C ASP A 136 -3.97 -17.44 8.90
N LEU A 137 -2.91 -18.19 8.60
CA LEU A 137 -1.88 -18.46 9.60
C LEU A 137 -1.24 -17.16 10.13
N GLY A 138 -1.02 -16.18 9.26
CA GLY A 138 -0.46 -14.90 9.63
C GLY A 138 -1.40 -14.09 10.53
N GLU A 139 -2.69 -14.03 10.17
CA GLU A 139 -3.73 -13.36 10.97
C GLU A 139 -3.94 -14.07 12.32
N TYR A 140 -3.97 -15.40 12.35
CA TYR A 140 -4.09 -16.18 13.58
C TYR A 140 -2.93 -15.93 14.54
N ILE A 141 -1.69 -15.86 14.03
CA ILE A 141 -0.51 -15.54 14.84
C ILE A 141 -0.63 -14.17 15.50
N ILE A 142 -1.09 -13.14 14.77
CA ILE A 142 -1.23 -11.81 15.35
C ILE A 142 -2.46 -11.67 16.25
N GLN A 143 -3.52 -12.45 16.00
CA GLN A 143 -4.68 -12.56 16.88
C GLN A 143 -4.24 -13.11 18.25
N LEU A 144 -3.48 -14.21 18.27
CA LEU A 144 -2.90 -14.76 19.50
C LEU A 144 -1.95 -13.78 20.20
N ALA A 145 -1.26 -12.94 19.43
CA ALA A 145 -0.39 -11.90 19.96
C ALA A 145 -1.14 -10.63 20.42
N ASN A 146 -2.43 -10.49 20.10
CA ASN A 146 -3.22 -9.26 20.28
C ASN A 146 -2.54 -8.02 19.66
N GLU A 147 -2.03 -8.19 18.45
CA GLU A 147 -1.34 -7.18 17.65
C GLU A 147 -2.08 -6.91 16.33
N PRO A 148 -2.06 -5.67 15.82
CA PRO A 148 -2.59 -5.39 14.49
C PRO A 148 -1.67 -5.95 13.38
N PRO A 149 -2.18 -6.16 12.15
CA PRO A 149 -1.37 -6.62 11.03
C PRO A 149 -0.31 -5.59 10.63
N SER A 150 0.93 -6.03 10.42
CA SER A 150 2.02 -5.15 9.98
C SER A 150 2.09 -5.03 8.45
N HIS A 151 1.53 -5.99 7.71
CA HIS A 151 1.49 -5.98 6.25
C HIS A 151 0.17 -6.53 5.69
N ILE A 152 -0.34 -5.88 4.64
CA ILE A 152 -1.56 -6.27 3.91
C ILE A 152 -1.55 -7.71 3.40
N ILE A 153 -0.41 -8.35 3.10
CA ILE A 153 -0.33 -9.73 2.59
C ILE A 153 0.38 -10.69 3.55
N ILE A 154 1.32 -10.20 4.37
CA ILE A 154 2.08 -11.02 5.34
C ILE A 154 1.92 -10.40 6.74
N PRO A 155 0.79 -10.63 7.43
CA PRO A 155 0.41 -9.88 8.64
C PRO A 155 1.47 -9.89 9.74
N ALA A 156 2.10 -11.05 9.96
CA ALA A 156 3.13 -11.30 10.96
C ALA A 156 4.58 -11.09 10.47
N ILE A 157 4.81 -10.25 9.44
CA ILE A 157 6.16 -10.00 8.85
C ILE A 157 7.23 -9.59 9.88
N HIS A 158 6.82 -9.00 11.00
CA HIS A 158 7.68 -8.52 12.08
C HIS A 158 8.03 -9.60 13.13
N LYS A 159 7.53 -10.84 13.00
CA LYS A 159 7.82 -11.93 13.93
C LYS A 159 8.73 -12.99 13.30
N ASN A 160 9.69 -13.49 14.07
CA ASN A 160 10.47 -14.67 13.68
C ASN A 160 9.81 -15.98 14.13
N ARG A 161 10.33 -17.09 13.59
CA ARG A 161 9.92 -18.45 13.92
C ARG A 161 9.99 -18.80 15.41
N ARG A 162 10.91 -18.20 16.19
CA ARG A 162 11.05 -18.50 17.64
C ARG A 162 9.93 -17.84 18.42
N GLN A 163 9.67 -16.56 18.16
CA GLN A 163 8.53 -15.84 18.73
C GLN A 163 7.19 -16.51 18.37
N ILE A 164 7.06 -16.98 17.12
CA ILE A 164 5.86 -17.74 16.70
C ILE A 164 5.77 -19.07 17.46
N ALA A 165 6.89 -19.77 17.65
CA ALA A 165 6.91 -21.02 18.42
C ALA A 165 6.51 -20.81 19.89
N GLU A 166 6.99 -19.74 20.53
CA GLU A 166 6.60 -19.38 21.90
C GLU A 166 5.10 -19.11 22.00
N LEU A 167 4.53 -18.34 21.06
CA LEU A 167 3.09 -18.06 21.01
C LEU A 167 2.26 -19.34 20.84
N LEU A 168 2.63 -20.17 19.86
CA LEU A 168 1.90 -21.42 19.58
C LEU A 168 2.10 -22.46 20.69
N SER A 169 3.25 -22.49 21.36
CA SER A 169 3.49 -23.38 22.50
C SER A 169 2.59 -23.03 23.68
N LYS A 170 2.41 -21.72 23.94
CA LYS A 170 1.49 -21.25 24.97
C LYS A 170 0.04 -21.65 24.67
N GLU A 171 -0.37 -21.53 23.41
CA GLU A 171 -1.71 -21.95 22.96
C GLU A 171 -1.88 -23.49 22.96
N ALA A 172 -0.81 -24.24 22.67
CA ALA A 172 -0.83 -25.70 22.68
C ALA A 172 -0.83 -26.29 24.11
N GLY A 173 -0.33 -25.55 25.10
CA GLY A 173 -0.04 -26.08 26.44
C GLY A 173 1.20 -27.00 26.49
N GLU A 174 1.99 -27.04 25.41
CA GLU A 174 3.21 -27.84 25.29
C GLU A 174 4.28 -27.09 24.48
N THR A 175 5.55 -27.44 24.66
CA THR A 175 6.66 -26.81 23.94
C THR A 175 6.75 -27.32 22.50
N LEU A 176 6.51 -26.43 21.53
CA LEU A 176 6.68 -26.71 20.11
C LEU A 176 8.07 -26.23 19.63
N PRO A 177 8.82 -27.05 18.88
CA PRO A 177 10.08 -26.63 18.29
C PRO A 177 9.85 -25.50 17.24
N PRO A 178 10.82 -24.57 17.07
CA PRO A 178 10.72 -23.45 16.13
C PRO A 178 10.97 -23.88 14.66
N GLU A 179 10.27 -24.92 14.24
CA GLU A 179 10.32 -25.53 12.91
C GLU A 179 9.02 -25.26 12.16
N THR A 180 9.11 -24.64 10.97
CA THR A 180 7.95 -24.20 10.20
C THR A 180 6.93 -25.32 9.94
N LYS A 181 7.39 -26.55 9.65
CA LYS A 181 6.50 -27.69 9.42
C LYS A 181 5.70 -28.07 10.66
N VAL A 182 6.33 -28.02 11.84
CA VAL A 182 5.68 -28.36 13.11
C VAL A 182 4.67 -27.29 13.49
N LEU A 183 5.07 -26.02 13.45
CA LEU A 183 4.21 -24.87 13.78
C LEU A 183 2.99 -24.78 12.85
N ALA A 184 3.20 -24.89 11.53
CA ALA A 184 2.10 -24.91 10.57
C ALA A 184 1.23 -26.16 10.73
N GLY A 185 1.82 -27.31 11.07
CA GLY A 185 1.09 -28.54 11.35
C GLY A 185 0.17 -28.44 12.56
N PHE A 186 0.63 -27.79 13.63
CA PHE A 186 -0.19 -27.49 14.82
C PHE A 186 -1.36 -26.57 14.46
N ALA A 187 -1.06 -25.41 13.86
CA ALA A 187 -2.10 -24.45 13.47
C ALA A 187 -3.14 -25.08 12.55
N ARG A 188 -2.70 -25.88 11.56
CA ARG A 188 -3.60 -26.61 10.66
C ARG A 188 -4.54 -27.56 11.39
N ARG A 189 -4.07 -28.31 12.39
CA ARG A 189 -4.92 -29.21 13.18
C ARG A 189 -5.95 -28.42 13.98
N LYS A 190 -5.49 -27.41 14.73
CA LYS A 190 -6.34 -26.55 15.57
C LYS A 190 -7.43 -25.85 14.74
N LEU A 191 -7.06 -25.23 13.62
CA LEU A 191 -8.00 -24.51 12.75
C LEU A 191 -8.97 -25.47 12.03
N ARG A 192 -8.57 -26.72 11.79
CA ARG A 192 -9.45 -27.71 11.16
C ARG A 192 -10.69 -28.00 11.97
N ASP A 193 -10.53 -28.20 13.27
CA ASP A 193 -11.64 -28.44 14.18
C ASP A 193 -12.57 -27.21 14.19
N LYS A 194 -11.98 -26.01 14.22
CA LYS A 194 -12.74 -24.75 14.18
C LYS A 194 -13.53 -24.54 12.89
N PHE A 195 -13.04 -24.94 11.72
CA PHE A 195 -13.85 -24.84 10.49
C PHE A 195 -15.09 -25.74 10.54
N LEU A 196 -15.00 -26.93 11.15
CA LEU A 196 -16.09 -27.90 11.22
C LEU A 196 -17.13 -27.52 12.27
N GLU A 197 -16.71 -26.80 13.32
CA GLU A 197 -17.57 -26.34 14.42
C GLU A 197 -18.18 -24.94 14.19
N ALA A 198 -17.69 -24.18 13.20
CA ALA A 198 -18.10 -22.80 12.98
C ALA A 198 -19.55 -22.70 12.47
N ASP A 199 -20.35 -21.85 13.11
CA ASP A 199 -21.72 -21.55 12.65
C ASP A 199 -21.70 -20.64 11.41
N ILE A 200 -20.75 -19.69 11.38
CA ILE A 200 -20.64 -18.67 10.34
C ILE A 200 -19.22 -18.63 9.78
N GLY A 201 -19.14 -18.59 8.45
CA GLY A 201 -17.95 -18.20 7.71
C GLY A 201 -17.97 -16.70 7.42
N LEU A 202 -16.86 -16.00 7.65
CA LEU A 202 -16.71 -14.61 7.26
C LEU A 202 -15.51 -14.43 6.33
N THR A 203 -15.73 -13.88 5.14
CA THR A 203 -14.64 -13.55 4.22
C THR A 203 -14.60 -12.07 3.87
N GLY A 204 -13.47 -11.64 3.31
CA GLY A 204 -13.43 -10.48 2.43
C GLY A 204 -13.70 -10.86 0.98
N CYS A 205 -13.38 -9.95 0.07
CA CYS A 205 -13.31 -10.24 -1.36
C CYS A 205 -12.14 -9.48 -2.00
N ASN A 206 -11.51 -10.07 -3.01
CA ASN A 206 -10.59 -9.35 -3.88
C ASN A 206 -11.35 -8.55 -4.92
N PHE A 207 -12.33 -9.19 -5.57
CA PHE A 207 -13.20 -8.60 -6.59
C PHE A 207 -14.63 -9.11 -6.48
N GLY A 208 -15.61 -8.26 -6.77
CA GLY A 208 -16.97 -8.65 -7.13
C GLY A 208 -17.18 -8.46 -8.62
N ILE A 209 -17.73 -9.46 -9.31
CA ILE A 209 -17.98 -9.41 -10.75
C ILE A 209 -19.41 -8.93 -10.97
N ALA A 210 -19.56 -7.72 -11.52
CA ALA A 210 -20.85 -7.09 -11.66
C ALA A 210 -21.81 -7.88 -12.54
N GLU A 211 -21.33 -8.50 -13.64
CA GLU A 211 -22.19 -9.21 -14.57
C GLU A 211 -22.82 -10.50 -14.06
N THR A 212 -22.26 -11.12 -13.01
CA THR A 212 -22.79 -12.38 -12.44
C THR A 212 -23.13 -12.29 -10.95
N GLY A 213 -22.79 -11.19 -10.26
CA GLY A 213 -22.95 -11.11 -8.81
C GLY A 213 -21.98 -12.02 -8.05
N THR A 214 -20.86 -12.40 -8.67
CA THR A 214 -19.88 -13.34 -8.11
C THR A 214 -18.86 -12.64 -7.23
N VAL A 215 -18.54 -13.21 -6.07
CA VAL A 215 -17.40 -12.80 -5.24
C VAL A 215 -16.19 -13.65 -5.59
N VAL A 216 -15.03 -13.02 -5.83
CA VAL A 216 -13.77 -13.69 -6.13
C VAL A 216 -12.76 -13.49 -5.00
N ILE A 217 -12.16 -14.60 -4.57
CA ILE A 217 -11.14 -14.66 -3.52
C ILE A 217 -9.88 -15.33 -4.07
N PHE A 218 -8.73 -14.74 -3.78
CA PHE A 218 -7.40 -15.27 -4.11
C PHE A 218 -6.70 -15.69 -2.82
N GLU A 219 -6.23 -16.94 -2.74
CA GLU A 219 -5.56 -17.45 -1.54
C GLU A 219 -4.51 -18.53 -1.87
N ASN A 220 -3.63 -18.79 -0.90
CA ASN A 220 -2.58 -19.80 -1.03
C ASN A 220 -2.72 -20.98 -0.05
N GLU A 221 -3.61 -20.88 0.94
CA GLU A 221 -3.69 -21.83 2.05
C GLU A 221 -4.87 -22.80 1.95
N GLY A 222 -5.89 -22.46 1.14
CA GLY A 222 -7.15 -23.21 1.01
C GLY A 222 -8.11 -22.99 2.18
N ASN A 223 -7.74 -22.09 3.11
CA ASN A 223 -8.53 -21.73 4.27
C ASN A 223 -9.76 -20.91 3.89
N ALA A 224 -9.64 -19.94 2.98
CA ALA A 224 -10.76 -19.10 2.59
C ALA A 224 -11.86 -19.92 1.91
N ARG A 225 -11.50 -20.94 1.10
CA ARG A 225 -12.45 -21.91 0.56
C ARG A 225 -13.21 -22.62 1.68
N MET A 226 -12.52 -23.16 2.69
CA MET A 226 -13.17 -23.81 3.84
C MET A 226 -14.09 -22.85 4.60
N VAL A 227 -13.65 -21.61 4.85
CA VAL A 227 -14.49 -20.57 5.48
C VAL A 227 -15.75 -20.32 4.66
N SER A 228 -15.64 -20.29 3.32
CA SER A 228 -16.77 -19.96 2.45
C SER A 228 -17.73 -21.11 2.17
N THR A 229 -17.33 -22.37 2.40
CA THR A 229 -18.12 -23.55 1.98
C THR A 229 -18.53 -24.48 3.11
N VAL A 230 -17.80 -24.51 4.25
CA VAL A 230 -18.07 -25.44 5.35
C VAL A 230 -19.16 -24.91 6.29
N PRO A 231 -19.10 -23.66 6.79
CA PRO A 231 -20.16 -23.11 7.62
C PRO A 231 -21.48 -22.97 6.85
N LYS A 232 -22.60 -23.12 7.56
CA LYS A 232 -23.94 -23.03 6.95
C LYS A 232 -24.30 -21.62 6.50
N ILE A 233 -23.73 -20.60 7.13
CA ILE A 233 -23.97 -19.20 6.81
C ILE A 233 -22.64 -18.59 6.40
N GLN A 234 -22.64 -17.89 5.27
CA GLN A 234 -21.46 -17.20 4.76
C GLN A 234 -21.71 -15.70 4.68
N ILE A 235 -20.84 -14.90 5.30
CA ILE A 235 -20.87 -13.45 5.26
C ILE A 235 -19.62 -12.94 4.52
N THR A 236 -19.80 -12.14 3.47
CA THR A 236 -18.71 -11.44 2.81
C THR A 236 -18.77 -9.94 3.10
N LEU A 237 -17.69 -9.38 3.67
CA LEU A 237 -17.49 -7.94 3.79
C LEU A 237 -16.79 -7.41 2.54
N MET A 238 -17.46 -6.54 1.81
CA MET A 238 -16.97 -6.01 0.54
C MET A 238 -16.95 -4.48 0.56
N GLY A 239 -15.80 -3.86 0.33
CA GLY A 239 -15.77 -2.41 0.04
C GLY A 239 -16.53 -2.10 -1.25
N MET A 240 -17.32 -1.03 -1.29
CA MET A 240 -18.15 -0.70 -2.46
C MET A 240 -17.35 -0.56 -3.77
N GLU A 241 -16.06 -0.25 -3.68
CA GLU A 241 -15.16 -0.08 -4.82
C GLU A 241 -14.63 -1.40 -5.39
N ARG A 242 -14.85 -2.54 -4.73
CA ARG A 242 -14.22 -3.84 -5.05
C ARG A 242 -14.78 -4.50 -6.31
N LEU A 243 -15.43 -3.78 -7.21
CA LEU A 243 -16.08 -4.36 -8.39
C LEU A 243 -15.18 -4.40 -9.63
N ILE A 244 -15.44 -5.35 -10.50
CA ILE A 244 -15.03 -5.33 -11.91
C ILE A 244 -16.24 -5.67 -12.79
N PRO A 245 -16.30 -5.19 -14.05
CA PRO A 245 -17.46 -5.37 -14.90
C PRO A 245 -17.74 -6.84 -15.25
N THR A 246 -16.72 -7.55 -15.74
CA THR A 246 -16.86 -8.89 -16.36
C THR A 246 -15.81 -9.89 -15.90
N TRP A 247 -16.01 -11.17 -16.22
CA TRP A 247 -15.02 -12.24 -16.09
C TRP A 247 -13.78 -12.02 -16.97
N ASP A 248 -13.94 -11.42 -18.15
CA ASP A 248 -12.79 -11.06 -19.00
C ASP A 248 -11.90 -10.02 -18.31
N ASP A 249 -12.50 -9.07 -17.61
CA ASP A 249 -11.75 -8.11 -16.81
C ASP A 249 -11.07 -8.77 -15.58
N LEU A 250 -11.61 -9.91 -15.09
CA LEU A 250 -10.95 -10.71 -14.06
C LEU A 250 -9.65 -11.31 -14.58
N GLU A 251 -9.55 -11.73 -15.84
CA GLU A 251 -8.30 -12.27 -16.41
C GLU A 251 -7.14 -11.29 -16.24
N VAL A 252 -7.39 -10.01 -16.54
CA VAL A 252 -6.42 -8.93 -16.36
C VAL A 252 -6.06 -8.78 -14.88
N MET A 253 -7.05 -8.73 -13.99
CA MET A 253 -6.80 -8.57 -12.55
C MET A 253 -6.09 -9.77 -11.93
N ALA A 254 -6.44 -10.99 -12.35
CA ALA A 254 -5.83 -12.25 -11.95
C ALA A 254 -4.39 -12.38 -12.47
N THR A 255 -4.07 -11.75 -13.60
CA THR A 255 -2.70 -11.63 -14.10
C THR A 255 -1.89 -10.64 -13.25
N LEU A 256 -2.48 -9.49 -12.92
CA LEU A 256 -1.81 -8.38 -12.24
C LEU A 256 -1.59 -8.62 -10.74
N LEU A 257 -2.60 -9.11 -10.02
CA LEU A 257 -2.62 -9.19 -8.56
C LEU A 257 -1.52 -10.11 -8.00
N PRO A 258 -1.43 -11.40 -8.36
CA PRO A 258 -0.48 -12.33 -7.74
C PRO A 258 0.97 -12.00 -8.12
N ARG A 259 1.22 -11.63 -9.39
CA ARG A 259 2.54 -11.19 -9.85
C ARG A 259 3.03 -9.97 -9.09
N SER A 260 2.12 -9.03 -8.79
CA SER A 260 2.47 -7.82 -8.03
C SER A 260 2.63 -8.06 -6.54
N ALA A 261 1.85 -8.96 -5.96
CA ALA A 261 1.84 -9.22 -4.52
C ALA A 261 3.01 -10.12 -4.10
N THR A 262 3.13 -11.29 -4.71
CA THR A 262 4.05 -12.37 -4.29
C THR A 262 5.02 -12.79 -5.38
N GLY A 263 4.89 -12.28 -6.61
CA GLY A 263 5.67 -12.74 -7.75
C GLY A 263 5.19 -14.08 -8.31
N GLN A 264 4.03 -14.57 -7.89
CA GLN A 264 3.45 -15.80 -8.41
C GLN A 264 2.69 -15.51 -9.72
N LYS A 265 2.68 -16.47 -10.65
CA LYS A 265 1.87 -16.36 -11.89
C LYS A 265 0.38 -16.37 -11.59
N MET A 266 -0.02 -17.12 -10.56
CA MET A 266 -1.37 -17.21 -10.01
C MET A 266 -1.26 -17.67 -8.56
N THR A 267 -2.25 -17.38 -7.72
CA THR A 267 -2.33 -17.98 -6.38
C THR A 267 -2.69 -19.47 -6.48
N MET A 268 -2.43 -20.24 -5.43
CA MET A 268 -2.74 -21.68 -5.44
C MET A 268 -4.24 -21.96 -5.60
N TYR A 269 -5.08 -21.06 -5.08
CA TYR A 269 -6.53 -21.10 -5.28
C TYR A 269 -7.06 -19.73 -5.71
N MET A 270 -8.03 -19.77 -6.62
CA MET A 270 -8.88 -18.65 -7.00
C MET A 270 -10.32 -19.16 -6.99
N SER A 271 -11.11 -18.69 -6.04
CA SER A 271 -12.49 -19.16 -5.82
C SER A 271 -13.47 -18.09 -6.27
N GLY A 272 -14.38 -18.43 -7.18
CA GLY A 272 -15.54 -17.62 -7.56
C GLY A 272 -16.80 -18.17 -6.90
N ILE A 273 -17.43 -17.39 -6.03
CA ILE A 273 -18.60 -17.79 -5.23
C ILE A 273 -19.82 -17.02 -5.77
N THR A 274 -20.80 -17.77 -6.29
CA THR A 274 -21.98 -17.21 -6.98
C THR A 274 -23.26 -17.71 -6.32
N GLY A 275 -23.53 -17.21 -5.13
CA GLY A 275 -24.70 -17.60 -4.33
C GLY A 275 -24.42 -18.68 -3.28
N PRO A 276 -25.42 -18.97 -2.42
CA PRO A 276 -25.41 -20.13 -1.53
C PRO A 276 -25.51 -21.44 -2.33
N ARG A 277 -25.39 -22.57 -1.62
CA ARG A 277 -25.55 -23.90 -2.23
C ARG A 277 -26.92 -24.06 -2.86
N ARG A 278 -26.95 -24.69 -4.02
CA ARG A 278 -28.17 -25.08 -4.73
C ARG A 278 -28.62 -26.47 -4.28
N THR A 279 -29.74 -26.93 -4.81
CA THR A 279 -30.28 -28.25 -4.44
C THR A 279 -29.41 -29.38 -5.01
N GLU A 280 -28.80 -29.15 -6.17
CA GLU A 280 -27.88 -30.05 -6.85
C GLU A 280 -26.45 -30.03 -6.30
N ASP A 281 -26.09 -29.02 -5.49
CA ASP A 281 -24.75 -28.87 -4.94
C ASP A 281 -24.55 -29.81 -3.74
N GLY A 282 -23.40 -30.50 -3.72
CA GLY A 282 -23.05 -31.43 -2.65
C GLY A 282 -22.54 -30.75 -1.36
N ASP A 283 -22.04 -29.53 -1.46
CA ASP A 283 -21.51 -28.73 -0.35
C ASP A 283 -21.76 -27.22 -0.57
N GLY A 284 -21.54 -26.43 0.48
CA GLY A 284 -21.68 -24.97 0.46
C GLY A 284 -22.58 -24.41 1.57
N PRO A 285 -22.64 -23.08 1.72
CA PRO A 285 -23.47 -22.44 2.72
C PRO A 285 -24.95 -22.52 2.32
N GLU A 286 -25.84 -22.72 3.28
CA GLU A 286 -27.29 -22.64 3.11
C GLU A 286 -27.76 -21.19 2.89
N GLU A 287 -27.02 -20.22 3.42
CA GLU A 287 -27.34 -18.81 3.34
C GLU A 287 -26.07 -17.99 3.06
N MET A 288 -26.14 -17.05 2.12
CA MET A 288 -25.03 -16.16 1.78
C MET A 288 -25.45 -14.70 1.93
N HIS A 289 -24.64 -13.92 2.64
CA HIS A 289 -24.79 -12.48 2.81
C HIS A 289 -23.59 -11.74 2.24
N ILE A 290 -23.85 -10.63 1.55
CA ILE A 290 -22.82 -9.67 1.16
C ILE A 290 -23.14 -8.34 1.82
N ILE A 291 -22.22 -7.84 2.64
CA ILE A 291 -22.32 -6.53 3.28
C ILE A 291 -21.39 -5.58 2.53
N ILE A 292 -21.99 -4.68 1.75
CA ILE A 292 -21.28 -3.66 0.97
C ILE A 292 -21.00 -2.46 1.88
N VAL A 293 -19.71 -2.14 2.03
CA VAL A 293 -19.20 -1.13 2.97
C VAL A 293 -18.70 0.09 2.22
N ASP A 294 -19.29 1.25 2.50
CA ASP A 294 -18.80 2.55 2.04
C ASP A 294 -17.67 3.03 2.95
N ASN A 295 -17.99 3.38 4.20
CA ASN A 295 -17.03 3.84 5.21
C ASN A 295 -16.05 4.92 4.69
N GLY A 296 -16.59 5.91 3.97
CA GLY A 296 -15.83 7.06 3.45
C GLY A 296 -15.25 6.89 2.05
N ARG A 297 -15.59 5.79 1.34
CA ARG A 297 -15.21 5.58 -0.07
C ARG A 297 -15.99 6.50 -1.00
N SER A 298 -17.27 6.74 -0.72
CA SER A 298 -18.12 7.67 -1.48
C SER A 298 -17.60 9.11 -1.45
N LEU A 299 -16.94 9.53 -0.36
CA LEU A 299 -16.33 10.85 -0.24
C LEU A 299 -15.13 11.06 -1.18
N GLN A 300 -14.57 9.99 -1.74
CA GLN A 300 -13.47 10.05 -2.71
C GLN A 300 -13.99 10.15 -4.15
N LEU A 301 -15.25 9.77 -4.41
CA LEU A 301 -15.84 9.87 -5.73
C LEU A 301 -15.99 11.35 -6.11
N GLY A 302 -15.57 11.69 -7.32
CA GLY A 302 -15.55 13.07 -7.82
C GLY A 302 -14.44 13.94 -7.25
N ASP A 303 -13.64 13.48 -6.28
CA ASP A 303 -12.47 14.22 -5.81
C ASP A 303 -11.34 14.06 -6.86
N PRO A 304 -10.94 15.13 -7.57
CA PRO A 304 -9.95 15.05 -8.64
C PRO A 304 -8.57 14.59 -8.14
N ASP A 305 -8.28 14.77 -6.86
CA ASP A 305 -6.98 14.41 -6.27
C ASP A 305 -6.99 12.96 -5.72
N PHE A 306 -8.15 12.42 -5.34
CA PHE A 306 -8.23 11.20 -4.52
C PHE A 306 -9.10 10.07 -5.09
N GLN A 307 -9.92 10.31 -6.13
CA GLN A 307 -10.80 9.26 -6.70
C GLN A 307 -10.01 8.01 -7.13
N GLU A 308 -8.81 8.18 -7.67
CA GLU A 308 -7.98 7.05 -8.13
C GLU A 308 -7.56 6.09 -7.01
N LEU A 309 -7.68 6.46 -5.72
CA LEU A 309 -7.45 5.54 -4.61
C LEU A 309 -8.39 4.32 -4.64
N LEU A 310 -9.61 4.51 -5.13
CA LEU A 310 -10.63 3.47 -5.27
C LEU A 310 -10.23 2.40 -6.31
N ASN A 311 -9.23 2.67 -7.15
CA ASN A 311 -8.69 1.69 -8.10
C ASN A 311 -7.87 0.60 -7.40
N CYS A 312 -7.49 0.77 -6.13
CA CYS A 312 -6.53 -0.10 -5.45
C CYS A 312 -7.01 -1.55 -5.32
N ILE A 313 -6.26 -2.48 -5.91
CA ILE A 313 -6.51 -3.93 -5.82
C ILE A 313 -5.86 -4.61 -4.60
N ARG A 314 -5.33 -3.84 -3.63
CA ARG A 314 -4.74 -4.34 -2.36
C ARG A 314 -3.59 -5.35 -2.50
N CYS A 315 -2.80 -5.27 -3.59
CA CYS A 315 -1.66 -6.18 -3.80
C CYS A 315 -0.46 -5.96 -2.86
N GLY A 316 -0.35 -4.81 -2.17
CA GLY A 316 0.77 -4.51 -1.28
C GLY A 316 2.10 -4.16 -1.96
N ALA A 317 2.20 -4.14 -3.29
CA ALA A 317 3.43 -3.83 -4.01
C ALA A 317 4.05 -2.46 -3.65
N CYS A 318 3.20 -1.48 -3.30
CA CYS A 318 3.63 -0.16 -2.86
C CYS A 318 4.34 -0.19 -1.48
N LEU A 319 3.97 -1.11 -0.57
CA LEU A 319 4.67 -1.31 0.70
C LEU A 319 6.08 -1.86 0.42
N ASN A 320 6.16 -2.90 -0.42
CA ASN A 320 7.41 -3.58 -0.77
C ASN A 320 8.44 -2.67 -1.46
N ALA A 321 7.96 -1.69 -2.24
CA ALA A 321 8.82 -0.72 -2.91
C ALA A 321 9.24 0.46 -2.03
N CYS A 322 8.50 0.75 -0.95
CA CYS A 322 8.68 1.97 -0.17
C CYS A 322 9.94 1.92 0.71
N PRO A 323 10.91 2.84 0.55
CA PRO A 323 12.10 2.85 1.39
C PRO A 323 11.77 3.15 2.86
N VAL A 324 10.72 3.92 3.14
CA VAL A 324 10.34 4.27 4.52
C VAL A 324 9.73 3.06 5.23
N TYR A 325 8.68 2.44 4.67
CA TYR A 325 8.03 1.25 5.23
C TYR A 325 9.03 0.14 5.55
N ARG A 326 10.00 -0.08 4.66
CA ARG A 326 11.03 -1.11 4.82
C ARG A 326 11.98 -0.93 6.01
N HIS A 327 12.02 0.25 6.63
CA HIS A 327 12.83 0.53 7.81
C HIS A 327 12.00 0.72 9.08
N ILE A 328 10.73 1.11 8.97
CA ILE A 328 9.90 1.42 10.15
C ILE A 328 8.76 0.41 10.38
N GLY A 329 8.56 -0.54 9.46
CA GLY A 329 7.50 -1.54 9.52
C GLY A 329 6.08 -0.98 9.41
N GLY A 330 5.08 -1.85 9.54
CA GLY A 330 3.67 -1.47 9.47
C GLY A 330 3.16 -0.73 10.69
N HIS A 331 3.59 -1.13 11.89
CA HIS A 331 3.09 -0.59 13.15
C HIS A 331 3.48 0.86 13.42
N SER A 332 4.39 1.43 12.64
CA SER A 332 4.68 2.86 12.66
C SER A 332 3.56 3.71 12.06
N TYR A 333 2.78 3.13 11.15
CA TYR A 333 1.63 3.76 10.53
C TYR A 333 0.41 3.58 11.44
N PRO A 334 -0.31 4.66 11.78
CA PRO A 334 -1.55 4.53 12.52
C PRO A 334 -2.63 3.90 11.62
N GLY A 335 -3.48 3.07 12.19
CA GLY A 335 -4.62 2.44 11.52
C GLY A 335 -4.32 1.11 10.83
N THR A 336 -5.38 0.55 10.25
CA THR A 336 -5.39 -0.79 9.61
C THR A 336 -4.51 -0.89 8.36
N TYR A 337 -4.41 0.20 7.60
CA TYR A 337 -3.62 0.25 6.38
C TYR A 337 -2.27 0.91 6.63
N SER A 338 -1.18 0.23 6.24
CA SER A 338 0.19 0.70 6.43
C SER A 338 0.89 1.09 5.12
N GLY A 339 2.09 1.66 5.23
CA GLY A 339 2.90 2.05 4.08
C GLY A 339 2.31 3.22 3.26
N PRO A 340 2.76 3.40 2.01
CA PRO A 340 2.32 4.53 1.18
C PRO A 340 0.81 4.56 0.94
N ILE A 341 0.16 3.39 0.77
CA ILE A 341 -1.29 3.34 0.58
C ILE A 341 -2.02 3.74 1.85
N GLY A 342 -1.58 3.26 3.02
CA GLY A 342 -2.14 3.66 4.30
C GLY A 342 -2.00 5.16 4.58
N ALA A 343 -0.86 5.74 4.19
CA ALA A 343 -0.61 7.17 4.34
C ALA A 343 -1.56 8.08 3.57
N VAL A 344 -2.26 7.56 2.55
CA VAL A 344 -3.24 8.32 1.77
C VAL A 344 -4.68 7.83 2.03
N LEU A 345 -4.88 6.52 2.04
CA LEU A 345 -6.19 5.90 2.21
C LEU A 345 -6.77 6.11 3.60
N THR A 346 -5.97 5.98 4.67
CA THR A 346 -6.49 6.12 6.03
C THR A 346 -7.09 7.52 6.27
N PRO A 347 -6.43 8.63 5.90
CA PRO A 347 -7.06 9.95 5.89
C PRO A 347 -8.29 10.08 4.97
N ALA A 348 -8.35 9.32 3.88
CA ALA A 348 -9.47 9.40 2.92
C ALA A 348 -10.72 8.64 3.41
N LEU A 349 -10.53 7.53 4.15
CA LEU A 349 -11.62 6.80 4.79
C LEU A 349 -12.10 7.49 6.07
N ASN A 350 -11.19 8.14 6.81
CA ASN A 350 -11.52 8.82 8.04
C ASN A 350 -11.82 10.30 7.79
N LYS A 351 -13.04 10.73 8.09
CA LYS A 351 -13.49 12.13 7.93
C LYS A 351 -12.58 13.17 8.62
N ASN A 352 -11.74 12.75 9.58
CA ASN A 352 -10.87 13.61 10.36
C ASN A 352 -9.39 13.58 9.88
N ALA A 353 -9.09 14.30 8.80
CA ALA A 353 -7.72 14.46 8.29
C ALA A 353 -6.72 15.06 9.31
N GLU A 354 -7.22 15.66 10.41
CA GLU A 354 -6.38 16.30 11.43
C GLU A 354 -5.56 15.33 12.27
N GLU A 355 -6.11 14.14 12.52
CA GLU A 355 -5.46 13.07 13.28
C GLU A 355 -4.30 12.43 12.50
N TRP A 356 -4.32 12.55 11.17
CA TRP A 356 -3.41 11.86 10.27
C TRP A 356 -2.34 12.77 9.66
N ARG A 357 -2.22 14.02 10.12
CA ARG A 357 -1.41 15.09 9.51
C ARG A 357 0.07 14.76 9.30
N ASP A 358 0.64 13.89 10.12
CA ASP A 358 2.07 13.58 10.08
C ASP A 358 2.41 12.36 9.22
N ILE A 359 1.43 11.50 8.90
CA ILE A 359 1.68 10.31 8.09
C ILE A 359 2.04 10.68 6.65
N ALA A 360 1.46 11.78 6.13
CA ALA A 360 1.78 12.30 4.81
C ALA A 360 3.25 12.74 4.69
N ASN A 361 3.90 13.04 5.82
CA ASN A 361 5.32 13.42 5.90
C ASN A 361 6.26 12.21 6.00
N ALA A 362 5.74 11.01 6.26
CA ALA A 362 6.50 9.76 6.30
C ALA A 362 6.77 9.20 4.90
N SER A 363 7.24 10.07 3.99
CA SER A 363 7.55 9.71 2.60
C SER A 363 8.64 10.62 2.03
N SER A 364 9.57 10.01 1.29
CA SER A 364 10.58 10.69 0.49
C SER A 364 10.05 11.24 -0.84
N LEU A 365 8.78 10.97 -1.18
CA LEU A 365 8.16 11.35 -2.46
C LEU A 365 8.90 10.80 -3.70
N CYS A 366 9.57 9.66 -3.58
CA CYS A 366 10.43 9.13 -4.65
C CYS A 366 9.69 8.47 -5.84
N GLY A 367 8.36 8.41 -5.85
CA GLY A 367 7.59 7.81 -6.95
C GLY A 367 7.63 6.27 -7.06
N ALA A 368 8.48 5.57 -6.31
CA ALA A 368 8.64 4.11 -6.39
C ALA A 368 7.32 3.32 -6.17
N CYS A 369 6.39 3.86 -5.39
CA CYS A 369 5.06 3.27 -5.20
C CYS A 369 4.21 3.27 -6.48
N TYR A 370 4.35 4.30 -7.33
CA TYR A 370 3.67 4.40 -8.62
C TYR A 370 4.25 3.42 -9.63
N GLU A 371 5.58 3.37 -9.76
CA GLU A 371 6.28 2.38 -10.59
C GLU A 371 5.92 0.94 -10.19
N ALA A 372 5.78 0.70 -8.88
CA ALA A 372 5.36 -0.60 -8.36
C ALA A 372 3.85 -0.87 -8.47
N CYS A 373 2.99 0.11 -8.75
CA CYS A 373 1.56 -0.11 -8.74
C CYS A 373 1.07 -0.79 -10.04
N PRO A 374 0.41 -1.96 -9.98
CA PRO A 374 -0.14 -2.62 -11.17
C PRO A 374 -1.26 -1.84 -11.84
N VAL A 375 -1.91 -0.94 -11.11
CA VAL A 375 -3.03 -0.11 -11.60
C VAL A 375 -2.70 1.39 -11.53
N LYS A 376 -1.39 1.72 -11.51
CA LYS A 376 -0.82 3.07 -11.68
C LYS A 376 -1.42 4.18 -10.79
N ILE A 377 -1.66 3.90 -9.51
CA ILE A 377 -2.12 4.92 -8.55
C ILE A 377 -0.96 5.83 -8.11
N PRO A 378 -1.04 7.16 -8.30
CA PRO A 378 0.03 8.12 -8.01
C PRO A 378 0.03 8.54 -6.53
N LEU A 379 0.30 7.59 -5.62
CA LEU A 379 0.28 7.87 -4.18
C LEU A 379 1.24 8.99 -3.75
N HIS A 380 2.34 9.20 -4.48
CA HIS A 380 3.31 10.25 -4.18
C HIS A 380 2.75 11.65 -4.43
N ASP A 381 1.98 11.85 -5.51
CA ASP A 381 1.29 13.10 -5.78
C ASP A 381 0.17 13.34 -4.77
N MET A 382 -0.60 12.29 -4.45
CA MET A 382 -1.65 12.36 -3.43
C MET A 382 -1.12 12.76 -2.05
N LEU A 383 0.09 12.33 -1.69
CA LEU A 383 0.76 12.80 -0.47
C LEU A 383 1.10 14.29 -0.52
N VAL A 384 1.47 14.82 -1.70
CA VAL A 384 1.67 16.26 -1.90
C VAL A 384 0.34 17.01 -1.78
N TYR A 385 -0.74 16.50 -2.34
CA TYR A 385 -2.08 17.08 -2.20
C TYR A 385 -2.55 17.12 -0.75
N LEU A 386 -2.31 16.05 0.03
CA LEU A 386 -2.58 16.06 1.48
C LEU A 386 -1.76 17.14 2.21
N ARG A 387 -0.48 17.29 1.87
CA ARG A 387 0.37 18.35 2.43
C ARG A 387 -0.12 19.73 2.04
N ASN A 388 -0.59 19.93 0.80
CA ASN A 388 -1.17 21.19 0.34
C ASN A 388 -2.48 21.53 1.07
N ARG A 389 -3.43 20.58 1.14
CA ARG A 389 -4.70 20.75 1.87
C ARG A 389 -4.46 21.08 3.35
N LYS A 390 -3.39 20.55 3.98
CA LYS A 390 -2.98 20.92 5.34
C LYS A 390 -2.60 22.41 5.45
N VAL A 391 -1.87 22.93 4.48
CA VAL A 391 -1.46 24.35 4.43
C VAL A 391 -2.67 25.25 4.20
N GLU A 392 -3.54 24.90 3.26
CA GLU A 392 -4.76 25.67 2.94
C GLU A 392 -5.72 25.76 4.12
N ARG A 393 -5.85 24.69 4.90
CA ARG A 393 -6.66 24.67 6.15
C ARG A 393 -6.02 25.41 7.32
N GLY A 394 -4.82 25.98 7.13
CA GLY A 394 -4.15 26.77 8.16
C GLY A 394 -3.55 25.96 9.31
N VAL A 395 -3.37 24.64 9.15
CA VAL A 395 -2.86 23.78 10.22
C VAL A 395 -1.34 23.55 10.18
N THR A 396 -0.62 24.43 9.50
CA THR A 396 0.83 24.44 9.53
C THR A 396 1.32 25.14 10.78
N ALA A 397 2.32 24.59 11.46
CA ALA A 397 2.91 25.19 12.64
C ALA A 397 3.42 26.62 12.33
N PRO A 398 3.22 27.62 13.20
CA PRO A 398 3.62 29.01 12.92
C PRO A 398 5.10 29.16 12.56
N GLY A 399 5.98 28.42 13.23
CA GLY A 399 7.41 28.42 12.93
C GLY A 399 7.75 27.89 11.54
N GLU A 400 7.08 26.81 11.10
CA GLU A 400 7.23 26.27 9.74
C GLU A 400 6.72 27.28 8.70
N LYS A 401 5.57 27.92 8.96
CA LYS A 401 5.01 28.96 8.09
C LYS A 401 5.95 30.16 7.93
N MET A 402 6.56 30.62 9.03
CA MET A 402 7.56 31.70 8.99
C MET A 402 8.83 31.27 8.26
N ALA A 403 9.34 30.06 8.52
CA ALA A 403 10.51 29.52 7.85
C ALA A 403 10.31 29.43 6.34
N MET A 404 9.16 28.92 5.88
CA MET A 404 8.83 28.83 4.45
C MET A 404 8.63 30.20 3.80
N LYS A 405 8.04 31.18 4.50
CA LYS A 405 7.98 32.58 4.02
C LYS A 405 9.37 33.19 3.86
N GLY A 406 10.25 32.99 4.84
CA GLY A 406 11.65 33.43 4.77
C GLY A 406 12.40 32.77 3.63
N PHE A 407 12.22 31.46 3.46
CA PHE A 407 12.79 30.70 2.33
C PHE A 407 12.28 31.24 0.98
N LYS A 408 10.98 31.50 0.83
CA LYS A 408 10.39 32.11 -0.36
C LYS A 408 11.00 33.49 -0.66
N MET A 409 11.17 34.33 0.36
CA MET A 409 11.77 35.66 0.20
C MET A 409 13.24 35.57 -0.25
N LEU A 410 14.01 34.66 0.34
CA LEU A 410 15.43 34.46 0.05
C LEU A 410 15.66 33.85 -1.34
N MET A 411 14.87 32.83 -1.71
CA MET A 411 15.02 32.11 -2.99
C MET A 411 14.29 32.80 -4.15
N GLY A 412 13.21 33.55 -3.88
CA GLY A 412 12.42 34.23 -4.89
C GLY A 412 13.07 35.50 -5.45
N ASN A 413 14.18 35.96 -4.88
CA ASN A 413 14.90 37.14 -5.34
C ASN A 413 16.39 36.83 -5.50
N HIS A 414 16.90 36.98 -6.73
CA HIS A 414 18.28 36.64 -7.06
C HIS A 414 19.33 37.42 -6.23
N ALA A 415 19.07 38.69 -5.91
CA ALA A 415 20.01 39.53 -5.17
C ALA A 415 20.10 39.12 -3.70
N TRP A 416 18.97 38.74 -3.09
CA TRP A 416 18.94 38.20 -1.73
C TRP A 416 19.64 36.84 -1.65
N PHE A 417 19.39 35.96 -2.61
CA PHE A 417 20.07 34.67 -2.69
C PHE A 417 21.59 34.84 -2.85
N GLU A 418 22.04 35.73 -3.74
CA GLU A 418 23.47 35.99 -3.95
C GLU A 418 24.16 36.52 -2.69
N ARG A 419 23.54 37.49 -2.01
CA ARG A 419 24.05 38.01 -0.73
C ARG A 419 24.12 36.92 0.32
N ALA A 420 23.11 36.05 0.40
CA ALA A 420 23.08 34.93 1.34
C ALA A 420 24.20 33.92 1.05
N VAL A 421 24.47 33.60 -0.23
CA VAL A 421 25.57 32.72 -0.63
C VAL A 421 26.92 33.34 -0.27
N LYS A 422 27.15 34.63 -0.55
CA LYS A 422 28.39 35.34 -0.19
C LYS A 422 28.60 35.40 1.32
N ALA A 423 27.55 35.70 2.09
CA ALA A 423 27.59 35.65 3.54
C ALA A 423 27.90 34.22 4.04
N GLY A 424 27.31 33.20 3.41
CA GLY A 424 27.60 31.79 3.68
C GLY A 424 29.05 31.40 3.40
N GLN A 425 29.64 31.86 2.29
CA GLN A 425 31.05 31.61 1.93
C GLN A 425 32.03 32.19 2.96
N LEU A 426 31.71 33.36 3.53
CA LEU A 426 32.49 33.97 4.60
C LEU A 426 32.28 33.24 5.93
N GLY A 427 31.02 32.97 6.29
CA GLY A 427 30.64 32.36 7.56
C GLY A 427 31.05 30.89 7.70
N GLN A 428 31.10 30.14 6.60
CA GLN A 428 31.46 28.71 6.64
C GLN A 428 32.91 28.46 7.08
N LYS A 429 33.81 29.47 7.01
CA LYS A 429 35.22 29.33 7.39
C LYS A 429 35.42 28.88 8.86
N LEU A 430 34.43 29.16 9.72
CA LEU A 430 34.43 28.75 11.12
C LEU A 430 33.93 27.31 11.35
N LEU A 431 33.21 26.73 10.38
CA LEU A 431 32.48 25.47 10.52
C LEU A 431 32.97 24.35 9.60
N VAL A 432 33.59 24.68 8.47
CA VAL A 432 34.11 23.72 7.50
C VAL A 432 35.40 23.11 8.03
N ARG A 433 35.46 21.77 8.07
CA ARG A 433 36.69 21.01 8.32
C ARG A 433 36.78 19.87 7.31
N GLY A 434 37.85 19.83 6.52
CA GLY A 434 38.04 18.80 5.48
C GLY A 434 37.02 18.89 4.34
N GLY A 435 36.67 20.10 3.89
CA GLY A 435 35.76 20.33 2.76
C GLY A 435 34.27 20.09 3.06
N VAL A 436 33.92 19.79 4.31
CA VAL A 436 32.54 19.55 4.73
C VAL A 436 32.22 20.22 6.07
N ILE A 437 30.95 20.50 6.30
CA ILE A 437 30.41 20.96 7.59
C ILE A 437 29.79 19.76 8.30
N LYS A 438 30.33 19.45 9.49
CA LYS A 438 29.87 18.35 10.37
C LYS A 438 29.12 18.85 11.61
N SER A 439 29.07 20.16 11.84
CA SER A 439 28.51 20.76 13.04
C SER A 439 27.00 20.53 13.14
N ARG A 440 26.53 20.02 14.28
CA ARG A 440 25.11 19.76 14.55
C ARG A 440 24.41 20.96 15.18
N ILE A 441 24.54 22.14 14.57
CA ILE A 441 23.99 23.40 15.12
C ILE A 441 22.58 23.63 14.58
N GLY A 442 21.62 23.85 15.48
CA GLY A 442 20.25 24.24 15.13
C GLY A 442 19.55 23.27 14.16
N PRO A 443 18.74 23.77 13.20
CA PRO A 443 18.03 22.93 12.22
C PRO A 443 18.93 22.04 11.35
N LEU A 444 20.21 22.40 11.19
CA LEU A 444 21.19 21.62 10.44
C LEU A 444 21.58 20.32 11.16
N GLY A 445 21.34 20.23 12.48
CA GLY A 445 21.60 19.05 13.28
C GLY A 445 20.92 17.78 12.75
N GLY A 446 19.70 17.91 12.23
CA GLY A 446 18.97 16.78 11.65
C GLY A 446 19.63 16.20 10.40
N TRP A 447 20.15 17.07 9.50
CA TRP A 447 20.87 16.64 8.30
C TRP A 447 22.27 16.12 8.65
N THR A 448 23.01 16.87 9.48
CA THR A 448 24.40 16.56 9.87
C THR A 448 24.53 15.36 10.79
N ALA A 449 23.41 14.82 11.29
CA ALA A 449 23.38 13.54 12.00
C ALA A 449 23.71 12.35 11.07
N TYR A 450 23.32 12.42 9.80
CA TYR A 450 23.43 11.30 8.85
C TYR A 450 24.19 11.64 7.56
N ARG A 451 24.33 12.93 7.22
CA ARG A 451 24.97 13.41 5.99
C ARG A 451 25.96 14.52 6.31
N HIS A 452 26.87 14.79 5.39
CA HIS A 452 27.77 15.95 5.49
C HIS A 452 27.28 17.04 4.53
N ILE A 453 27.34 18.30 4.97
CA ILE A 453 27.03 19.44 4.09
C ILE A 453 28.34 19.80 3.37
N PRO A 454 28.39 19.79 2.03
CA PRO A 454 29.59 20.18 1.31
C PRO A 454 29.91 21.66 1.57
N ALA A 455 31.20 22.01 1.62
CA ALA A 455 31.62 23.39 1.66
C ALA A 455 31.12 24.14 0.41
N LEU A 456 30.67 25.37 0.59
CA LEU A 456 30.35 26.26 -0.52
C LEU A 456 31.66 26.58 -1.27
N PRO A 457 31.65 26.52 -2.62
CA PRO A 457 32.83 26.86 -3.40
C PRO A 457 33.18 28.35 -3.25
N GLU A 458 34.45 28.71 -3.41
CA GLU A 458 34.93 30.10 -3.30
C GLU A 458 34.28 31.03 -4.33
N LYS A 459 34.00 30.49 -5.52
CA LYS A 459 33.30 31.18 -6.60
C LYS A 459 32.03 30.41 -6.93
N SER A 460 30.89 31.10 -6.93
CA SER A 460 29.62 30.53 -7.38
C SER A 460 29.66 30.21 -8.88
N PHE A 461 28.79 29.32 -9.34
CA PHE A 461 28.64 29.03 -10.77
C PHE A 461 28.38 30.31 -11.59
N ARG A 462 27.58 31.24 -11.07
CA ARG A 462 27.28 32.51 -11.77
C ARG A 462 28.50 33.40 -11.93
N GLU A 463 29.37 33.48 -10.93
CA GLU A 463 30.63 34.23 -11.02
C GLU A 463 31.61 33.58 -11.98
N GLN A 464 31.58 32.24 -12.09
CA GLN A 464 32.39 31.50 -13.04
C GLN A 464 31.80 31.50 -14.45
N TRP A 465 30.49 31.74 -14.61
CA TRP A 465 29.77 31.57 -15.86
C TRP A 465 30.34 32.41 -17.01
N ALA A 466 30.66 33.68 -16.76
CA ALA A 466 31.26 34.54 -17.80
C ALA A 466 32.59 33.96 -18.32
N LYS A 467 33.40 33.39 -17.43
CA LYS A 467 34.65 32.73 -17.79
C LYS A 467 34.41 31.40 -18.50
N LEU A 468 33.52 30.57 -17.97
CA LEU A 468 33.17 29.26 -18.54
C LEU A 468 32.52 29.38 -19.92
N ALA A 469 31.66 30.39 -20.12
CA ALA A 469 31.04 30.69 -21.40
C ALA A 469 32.10 31.14 -22.42
N SER A 470 33.02 32.04 -22.02
CA SER A 470 34.14 32.42 -22.86
C SER A 470 35.05 31.22 -23.18
N GLU A 471 35.39 30.37 -22.21
CA GLU A 471 36.18 29.16 -22.43
C GLU A 471 35.44 28.17 -23.35
N ALA A 472 34.13 28.03 -23.23
CA ALA A 472 33.31 27.21 -24.12
C ALA A 472 33.33 27.75 -25.56
N GLU A 473 33.12 29.05 -25.74
CA GLU A 473 33.16 29.70 -27.07
C GLU A 473 34.54 29.61 -27.72
N HIS A 474 35.63 29.69 -26.94
CA HIS A 474 37.00 29.62 -27.46
C HIS A 474 37.54 28.19 -27.57
N SER A 475 36.90 27.20 -26.95
CA SER A 475 37.29 25.78 -27.07
C SER A 475 36.72 25.10 -28.31
N PHE A 476 35.67 25.67 -28.93
CA PHE A 476 35.28 25.31 -30.29
C PHE A 476 36.21 26.00 -31.29
N LYS A 477 37.27 25.31 -31.71
CA LYS A 477 38.01 25.74 -32.90
C LYS A 477 37.02 25.77 -34.09
N PRO A 478 36.93 26.87 -34.86
CA PRO A 478 36.14 26.87 -36.08
C PRO A 478 36.59 25.71 -36.98
N MET A 479 35.64 25.03 -37.63
CA MET A 479 35.97 23.98 -38.60
C MET A 479 36.94 24.59 -39.63
N THR A 480 38.09 23.94 -39.83
CA THR A 480 38.98 24.32 -40.92
C THR A 480 38.25 24.18 -42.25
N ASP A 481 38.66 24.92 -43.28
CA ASP A 481 38.04 24.84 -44.60
C ASP A 481 38.07 23.40 -45.15
N GLU A 482 39.11 22.62 -44.83
CA GLU A 482 39.18 21.18 -45.13
C GLU A 482 38.12 20.36 -44.38
N MET A 483 37.93 20.60 -43.09
CA MET A 483 36.90 19.91 -42.31
C MET A 483 35.51 20.27 -42.83
N LYS A 484 35.28 21.54 -43.15
CA LYS A 484 34.02 22.04 -43.70
C LYS A 484 33.73 21.42 -45.06
N SER A 485 34.70 21.43 -45.97
CA SER A 485 34.59 20.78 -47.29
C SER A 485 34.34 19.27 -47.18
N ARG A 486 35.01 18.58 -46.25
CA ARG A 486 34.79 17.15 -45.97
C ARG A 486 33.37 16.89 -45.44
N MET A 487 32.87 17.73 -44.53
CA MET A 487 31.51 17.61 -43.99
C MET A 487 30.45 17.89 -45.06
N GLU A 488 30.62 18.95 -45.86
CA GLU A 488 29.74 19.28 -46.99
C GLU A 488 29.68 18.14 -48.00
N LYS A 489 30.83 17.51 -48.30
CA LYS A 489 30.90 16.33 -49.16
C LYS A 489 30.14 15.13 -48.57
N ILE A 490 30.33 14.84 -47.27
CA ILE A 490 29.60 13.75 -46.59
C ILE A 490 28.08 14.00 -46.58
N VAL A 491 27.64 15.25 -46.41
CA VAL A 491 26.21 15.60 -46.47
C VAL A 491 25.68 15.42 -47.89
N GLN A 492 26.40 15.91 -48.91
CA GLN A 492 26.02 15.71 -50.31
C GLN A 492 25.99 14.23 -50.70
N ASP A 493 26.94 13.42 -50.22
CA ASP A 493 26.98 11.98 -50.47
C ASP A 493 25.80 11.26 -49.81
N ARG A 494 25.38 11.69 -48.62
CA ARG A 494 24.16 11.18 -47.95
C ARG A 494 22.89 11.57 -48.68
N GLU A 495 22.79 12.80 -49.16
CA GLU A 495 21.63 13.29 -49.93
C GLU A 495 21.51 12.62 -51.30
N LYS A 496 22.64 12.24 -51.91
CA LYS A 496 22.69 11.48 -53.17
C LYS A 496 22.45 9.98 -53.02
N GLY A 497 22.02 9.52 -51.84
CA GLY A 497 21.70 8.10 -51.60
C GLY A 497 22.92 7.20 -51.43
N GLY A 498 24.11 7.78 -51.20
CA GLY A 498 25.34 7.05 -50.92
C GLY A 498 25.34 6.45 -49.52
N ARG A 499 24.60 5.35 -49.32
CA ARG A 499 25.00 4.34 -48.33
C ARG A 499 26.16 3.56 -48.95
N GLN A 500 27.39 3.90 -48.55
CA GLN A 500 28.47 2.90 -48.54
C GLN A 500 28.75 2.52 -47.08
N PRO A 501 29.08 1.23 -46.84
CA PRO A 501 29.02 0.57 -45.53
C PRO A 501 29.92 1.18 -44.45
#